data_AF-A0A1A6HNL5-F1
#
_entry.id   AF-A0A1A6HNL5-F1
#
_cell.length_a   1.000
_cell.length_b   1.000
_cell.length_c   1.000
_cell.angle_alpha   90.00
_cell.angle_beta   90.00
_cell.angle_gamma   90.00
#
_symmetry.space_group_name_H-M   'P 1'
#
loop_
_entity.id
_entity.type
_entity.pdbx_description
1 polymer ?
#
loop_
_entity_poly.entity_id
_entity_poly.type
_entity_poly.pdbx_seq_one_letter_code
_entity_poly.pdbx_strand_id
1 'polypeptide(L)'
;MNHDDDHSSCAGRSHIMSGEWVKGRNPSDLSWSSCSRDDLENFLKSKVSTCLLITDPRSQHALRLPYKLPGMHYSANEQCQILFGTNATFCRNMESSGGPQPITVDSLVSVFRMLVFKVTPRQGSKAVRAQMLCQLSALAPDPILPLKRSGPARAVMIKRLSEVSSTIQKTMHLMCAGLWCLVEGDTSCKTKLDPPLDGTECGADKWCRAGECVSKTPIPEHVDGDWSPWGTWSMCSRTCGTGARFRQRKCDNPPPGPGGTHCQGASVEHAACENLPCPKGVPSFRDQQCQAHDRLSSKKRGLLTAVVV
;
A
#
# COMPACT_ATOMS: atom_id res chain seq x y z
N MET A 1 -15.89 18.15 25.40
CA MET A 1 -16.06 16.69 25.21
C MET A 1 -15.09 16.03 26.15
N ASN A 2 -15.59 15.15 27.01
CA ASN A 2 -14.78 14.39 27.95
C ASN A 2 -14.30 13.08 27.29
N HIS A 3 -13.48 12.30 27.99
CA HIS A 3 -13.13 10.98 27.49
C HIS A 3 -14.32 10.03 27.62
N ASP A 4 -14.46 9.10 26.67
CA ASP A 4 -15.55 8.13 26.69
C ASP A 4 -15.48 7.19 27.91
N ASP A 5 -14.28 6.97 28.46
CA ASP A 5 -14.06 6.17 29.67
C ASP A 5 -14.54 6.88 30.96
N ASP A 6 -14.78 8.20 30.91
CA ASP A 6 -15.42 8.94 32.00
C ASP A 6 -16.94 8.64 32.05
N HIS A 7 -17.50 8.10 30.97
CA HIS A 7 -18.92 7.75 30.85
C HIS A 7 -19.10 6.22 30.95
N SER A 8 -19.75 5.74 32.00
CA SER A 8 -19.93 4.30 32.24
C SER A 8 -20.64 3.54 31.10
N SER A 9 -21.48 4.21 30.30
CA SER A 9 -22.18 3.64 29.15
C SER A 9 -21.32 3.54 27.88
N CYS A 10 -20.24 4.32 27.78
CA CYS A 10 -19.35 4.37 26.62
C CYS A 10 -17.93 3.85 26.91
N ALA A 11 -17.61 3.59 28.18
CA ALA A 11 -16.34 3.06 28.64
C ALA A 11 -15.99 1.71 27.98
N GLY A 12 -14.71 1.51 27.70
CA GLY A 12 -14.17 0.26 27.14
C GLY A 12 -14.48 0.04 25.65
N ARG A 13 -15.05 1.02 24.94
CA ARG A 13 -15.18 1.01 23.48
C ARG A 13 -14.11 1.89 22.83
N SER A 14 -13.67 1.51 21.64
CA SER A 14 -12.66 2.25 20.86
C SER A 14 -13.33 3.26 19.91
N HIS A 15 -13.31 4.52 20.32
CA HIS A 15 -13.88 5.68 19.64
C HIS A 15 -12.83 6.81 19.59
N ILE A 16 -13.15 7.90 18.89
CA ILE A 16 -12.23 9.04 18.75
C ILE A 16 -11.89 9.70 20.11
N MET A 17 -12.81 9.66 21.08
CA MET A 17 -12.63 10.25 22.41
C MET A 17 -12.31 9.21 23.50
N SER A 18 -11.91 7.99 23.16
CA SER A 18 -11.41 7.02 24.15
C SER A 18 -10.22 7.59 24.94
N GLY A 19 -10.03 7.14 26.18
CA GLY A 19 -8.94 7.56 27.07
C GLY A 19 -7.56 7.05 26.62
N GLU A 20 -7.52 6.03 25.76
CA GLU A 20 -6.31 5.54 25.12
C GLU A 20 -6.39 5.64 23.59
N TRP A 21 -5.22 5.86 22.97
CA TRP A 21 -5.10 5.83 21.51
C TRP A 21 -5.43 4.45 20.96
N VAL A 22 -6.37 4.39 20.02
CA VAL A 22 -6.78 3.15 19.35
C VAL A 22 -5.71 2.70 18.36
N LYS A 23 -4.79 1.85 18.80
CA LYS A 23 -3.72 1.26 17.95
C LYS A 23 -4.29 0.20 17.01
N GLY A 24 -3.77 0.15 15.78
CA GLY A 24 -4.06 -0.97 14.87
C GLY A 24 -5.46 -0.97 14.26
N ARG A 25 -6.20 0.13 14.40
CA ARG A 25 -7.49 0.34 13.74
C ARG A 25 -7.32 1.39 12.67
N ASN A 26 -8.05 1.18 11.59
CA ASN A 26 -8.10 2.09 10.48
C ASN A 26 -8.80 3.39 10.93
N PRO A 27 -8.21 4.58 10.72
CA PRO A 27 -8.83 5.85 11.13
C PRO A 27 -10.22 6.07 10.55
N SER A 28 -10.49 5.50 9.37
CA SER A 28 -11.79 5.55 8.71
C SER A 28 -12.89 4.71 9.39
N ASP A 29 -12.51 3.72 10.19
CA ASP A 29 -13.43 2.90 10.99
C ASP A 29 -13.65 3.48 12.40
N LEU A 30 -12.93 4.55 12.75
CA LEU A 30 -13.13 5.26 14.00
C LEU A 30 -14.39 6.12 13.90
N SER A 31 -15.30 5.89 14.85
CA SER A 31 -16.54 6.63 14.97
C SER A 31 -16.59 7.36 16.31
N TRP A 32 -17.34 8.45 16.35
CA TRP A 32 -17.70 9.12 17.60
C TRP A 32 -18.69 8.25 18.38
N SER A 33 -18.52 8.18 19.70
CA SER A 33 -19.47 7.48 20.59
C SER A 33 -20.79 8.27 20.72
N SER A 34 -21.82 7.64 21.30
CA SER A 34 -23.04 8.38 21.67
C SER A 34 -22.77 9.42 22.77
N CYS A 35 -21.89 9.13 23.73
CA CYS A 35 -21.54 10.06 24.80
C CYS A 35 -20.81 11.31 24.28
N SER A 36 -19.91 11.12 23.31
CA SER A 36 -19.23 12.22 22.61
C SER A 36 -20.23 13.12 21.86
N ARG A 37 -21.24 12.52 21.22
CA ARG A 37 -22.32 13.27 20.56
C ARG A 37 -23.12 14.08 21.57
N ASP A 38 -23.52 13.47 22.67
CA ASP A 38 -24.30 14.13 23.72
C ASP A 38 -23.53 15.29 24.35
N ASP A 39 -22.23 15.09 24.65
CA ASP A 39 -21.32 16.13 25.13
C ASP A 39 -21.23 17.32 24.14
N LEU A 40 -21.10 17.03 22.85
CA LEU A 40 -21.04 18.05 21.81
C LEU A 40 -22.37 18.81 21.69
N GLU A 41 -23.51 18.11 21.67
CA GLU A 41 -24.82 18.74 21.61
C GLU A 41 -25.09 19.63 22.82
N ASN A 42 -24.72 19.18 24.01
CA ASN A 42 -24.84 19.96 25.24
C ASN A 42 -23.94 21.21 25.20
N PHE A 43 -22.72 21.08 24.69
CA PHE A 43 -21.83 22.23 24.48
C PHE A 43 -22.41 23.22 23.47
N LEU A 44 -22.93 22.74 22.33
CA LEU A 44 -23.51 23.59 21.29
C LEU A 44 -24.78 24.31 21.77
N LYS A 45 -25.58 23.70 22.64
CA LYS A 45 -26.75 24.33 23.30
C LYS A 45 -26.35 25.38 24.34
N SER A 46 -25.10 25.37 24.83
CA SER A 46 -24.61 26.31 25.84
C SER A 46 -24.24 27.67 25.23
N LYS A 47 -24.23 28.72 26.05
CA LYS A 47 -23.78 30.06 25.61
C LYS A 47 -22.28 30.13 25.30
N VAL A 48 -21.50 29.12 25.69
CA VAL A 48 -20.04 29.08 25.49
C VAL A 48 -19.69 28.87 24.01
N SER A 49 -20.57 28.24 23.24
CA SER A 49 -20.38 27.95 21.81
C SER A 49 -20.71 29.13 20.88
N THR A 50 -21.18 30.27 21.42
CA THR A 50 -21.69 31.41 20.63
C THR A 50 -20.68 31.94 19.61
N CYS A 51 -19.37 31.82 19.88
CA CYS A 51 -18.32 32.22 18.94
C CYS A 51 -18.30 31.41 17.64
N LEU A 52 -18.87 30.20 17.63
CA LEU A 52 -18.98 29.34 16.45
C LEU A 52 -20.15 29.73 15.54
N LEU A 53 -21.09 30.57 16.01
CA LEU A 53 -22.22 31.06 15.23
C LEU A 53 -21.83 32.17 14.25
N ILE A 54 -20.66 32.79 14.45
CA ILE A 54 -20.10 33.79 13.56
C ILE A 54 -19.08 33.10 12.66
N THR A 55 -19.54 32.58 11.52
CA THR A 55 -18.69 31.87 10.57
C THR A 55 -17.95 32.78 9.59
N ASP A 56 -17.87 34.11 9.81
CA ASP A 56 -17.20 34.96 8.82
C ASP A 56 -16.65 36.33 9.26
N PRO A 57 -15.36 36.60 8.99
CA PRO A 57 -14.93 37.95 8.65
C PRO A 57 -14.42 38.12 7.20
N ARG A 58 -14.23 37.07 6.40
CA ARG A 58 -13.78 37.12 4.99
C ARG A 58 -14.23 35.91 4.14
N SER A 59 -15.52 35.84 3.80
CA SER A 59 -16.09 34.92 2.80
C SER A 59 -15.62 35.19 1.36
N GLN A 60 -14.72 36.16 1.16
CA GLN A 60 -14.10 36.45 -0.13
C GLN A 60 -12.98 35.48 -0.51
N HIS A 61 -12.49 34.67 0.43
CA HIS A 61 -11.54 33.60 0.12
C HIS A 61 -12.16 32.30 0.61
N ALA A 62 -13.01 31.69 -0.23
CA ALA A 62 -13.24 30.26 -0.11
C ALA A 62 -11.86 29.60 -0.11
N LEU A 63 -11.39 29.21 1.08
CA LEU A 63 -10.17 28.43 1.21
C LEU A 63 -10.45 27.15 0.44
N ARG A 64 -9.93 27.08 -0.80
CA ARG A 64 -9.98 25.88 -1.61
C ARG A 64 -9.18 24.86 -0.82
N LEU A 65 -9.89 23.99 -0.10
CA LEU A 65 -9.27 22.89 0.62
C LEU A 65 -8.36 22.16 -0.37
N PRO A 66 -7.11 21.83 0.02
CA PRO A 66 -6.22 21.10 -0.86
C PRO A 66 -6.94 19.82 -1.29
N TYR A 67 -7.14 19.68 -2.59
CA TYR A 67 -7.74 18.48 -3.19
C TYR A 67 -6.83 17.25 -3.05
N LYS A 68 -5.60 17.48 -2.57
CA LYS A 68 -4.62 16.46 -2.28
C LYS A 68 -4.87 15.83 -0.92
N LEU A 69 -4.95 14.50 -0.93
CA LEU A 69 -5.00 13.71 0.30
C LEU A 69 -3.62 13.73 1.00
N PRO A 70 -3.54 13.58 2.33
CA PRO A 70 -2.27 13.67 3.05
C PRO A 70 -1.16 12.72 2.54
N GLY A 71 -1.52 11.51 2.13
CA GLY A 71 -0.60 10.53 1.53
C GLY A 71 -0.09 10.90 0.13
N MET A 72 -0.68 11.91 -0.51
CA MET A 72 -0.13 12.52 -1.73
C MET A 72 1.00 13.51 -1.42
N HIS A 73 1.03 14.08 -0.22
CA HIS A 73 2.10 14.96 0.23
C HIS A 73 3.24 14.19 0.86
N TYR A 74 2.92 13.09 1.53
CA TYR A 74 3.88 12.27 2.27
C TYR A 74 3.83 10.84 1.73
N SER A 75 4.86 10.45 0.99
CA SER A 75 5.06 9.07 0.55
C SER A 75 5.21 8.11 1.74
N ALA A 76 5.06 6.82 1.50
CA ALA A 76 5.26 5.80 2.54
C ALA A 76 6.65 5.88 3.20
N ASN A 77 7.69 6.28 2.44
CA ASN A 77 9.04 6.49 2.98
C ASN A 77 9.08 7.68 3.94
N GLU A 78 8.50 8.83 3.56
CA GLU A 78 8.48 10.03 4.40
C GLU A 78 7.66 9.79 5.67
N GLN A 79 6.54 9.06 5.57
CA GLN A 79 5.78 8.63 6.74
C GLN A 79 6.62 7.74 7.67
N CYS A 80 7.39 6.80 7.12
CA CYS A 80 8.35 6.02 7.93
C CYS A 80 9.40 6.91 8.60
N GLN A 81 9.90 7.93 7.90
CA GLN A 81 10.89 8.86 8.45
C GLN A 81 10.33 9.70 9.60
N ILE A 82 9.07 10.12 9.49
CA ILE A 82 8.36 10.84 10.56
C ILE A 82 8.16 9.94 11.78
N LEU A 83 7.85 8.65 11.58
CA LEU A 83 7.53 7.73 12.68
C LEU A 83 8.75 7.12 13.39
N PHE A 84 9.83 6.87 12.65
CA PHE A 84 10.99 6.11 13.12
C PHE A 84 12.34 6.81 12.90
N GLY A 85 12.37 8.02 12.32
CA GLY A 85 13.57 8.81 12.08
C GLY A 85 14.05 8.77 10.62
N THR A 86 14.93 9.71 10.24
CA THR A 86 15.34 9.96 8.84
C THR A 86 15.93 8.76 8.10
N ASN A 87 16.47 7.77 8.82
CA ASN A 87 17.09 6.57 8.25
C ASN A 87 16.07 5.42 8.04
N ALA A 88 14.78 5.70 8.22
CA ALA A 88 13.71 4.74 7.98
C ALA A 88 13.21 4.78 6.53
N THR A 89 12.87 3.62 5.99
CA THR A 89 12.32 3.46 4.63
C THR A 89 11.15 2.48 4.62
N PHE A 90 10.24 2.61 3.64
CA PHE A 90 9.10 1.70 3.53
C PHE A 90 9.54 0.29 3.11
N CYS A 91 9.02 -0.70 3.81
CA CYS A 91 9.29 -2.12 3.58
C CYS A 91 8.35 -2.68 2.50
N ARG A 92 8.86 -2.83 1.26
CA ARG A 92 8.06 -3.31 0.12
C ARG A 92 7.78 -4.83 0.13
N ASN A 93 8.68 -5.61 0.71
CA ASN A 93 8.58 -7.07 0.72
C ASN A 93 8.39 -7.56 2.15
N MET A 94 7.15 -7.93 2.49
CA MET A 94 6.86 -8.64 3.74
C MET A 94 7.33 -10.10 3.73
N GLU A 95 7.74 -10.63 2.57
CA GLU A 95 8.18 -12.04 2.43
C GLU A 95 9.61 -12.30 2.93
N SER A 96 10.47 -11.28 3.06
CA SER A 96 11.90 -11.50 3.34
C SER A 96 12.34 -11.22 4.79
N SER A 97 11.44 -10.84 5.69
CA SER A 97 11.82 -10.41 7.04
C SER A 97 10.87 -10.94 8.12
N GLY A 98 10.78 -12.27 8.24
CA GLY A 98 10.33 -12.93 9.47
C GLY A 98 8.91 -12.62 9.95
N GLY A 99 8.05 -12.03 9.13
CA GLY A 99 6.60 -12.04 9.34
C GLY A 99 6.05 -13.47 9.23
N PRO A 100 4.85 -13.77 9.76
CA PRO A 100 4.25 -15.09 9.64
C PRO A 100 4.21 -15.46 8.15
N GLN A 101 5.00 -16.47 7.78
CA GLN A 101 5.09 -16.96 6.40
C GLN A 101 3.68 -17.27 5.88
N PRO A 102 3.31 -16.86 4.66
CA PRO A 102 2.12 -17.40 4.03
C PRO A 102 2.28 -18.92 3.98
N ILE A 103 1.30 -19.64 4.52
CA ILE A 103 1.34 -21.10 4.57
C ILE A 103 1.44 -21.58 3.13
N THR A 104 2.61 -22.09 2.74
CA THR A 104 2.81 -22.57 1.37
C THR A 104 1.83 -23.70 1.09
N VAL A 105 1.35 -23.80 -0.15
CA VAL A 105 0.40 -24.85 -0.56
C VAL A 105 0.93 -26.25 -0.21
N ASP A 106 2.26 -26.44 -0.20
CA ASP A 106 2.91 -27.69 0.21
C ASP A 106 2.80 -28.00 1.71
N SER A 107 2.73 -26.97 2.56
CA SER A 107 2.50 -27.11 4.01
C SER A 107 1.03 -27.45 4.31
N LEU A 108 0.07 -26.84 3.60
CA LEU A 108 -1.35 -27.19 3.71
C LEU A 108 -1.66 -28.58 3.14
N VAL A 109 -1.00 -28.96 2.04
CA VAL A 109 -1.11 -30.31 1.46
C VAL A 109 -0.48 -31.34 2.39
N SER A 110 0.59 -31.02 3.12
CA SER A 110 1.17 -31.91 4.15
C SER A 110 0.24 -32.08 5.37
N VAL A 111 -0.39 -31.01 5.84
CA VAL A 111 -1.38 -31.07 6.93
C VAL A 111 -2.65 -31.82 6.50
N PHE A 112 -3.12 -31.61 5.26
CA PHE A 112 -4.23 -32.38 4.69
C PHE A 112 -3.85 -33.84 4.46
N ARG A 113 -2.62 -34.16 4.01
CA ARG A 113 -2.12 -35.54 3.95
C ARG A 113 -2.12 -36.18 5.34
N MET A 114 -1.64 -35.50 6.38
CA MET A 114 -1.67 -36.03 7.75
C MET A 114 -3.08 -36.29 8.28
N LEU A 115 -4.06 -35.44 7.95
CA LEU A 115 -5.46 -35.62 8.32
C LEU A 115 -6.16 -36.74 7.53
N VAL A 116 -5.81 -36.91 6.24
CA VAL A 116 -6.38 -37.97 5.39
C VAL A 116 -5.76 -39.34 5.70
N PHE A 117 -4.46 -39.42 6.02
CA PHE A 117 -3.78 -40.69 6.36
C PHE A 117 -4.19 -41.27 7.73
N LYS A 118 -4.82 -40.50 8.62
CA LYS A 118 -5.37 -41.01 9.88
C LYS A 118 -6.72 -41.74 9.72
N VAL A 119 -7.28 -41.78 8.51
CA VAL A 119 -8.51 -42.52 8.20
C VAL A 119 -8.19 -43.66 7.25
N THR A 120 -7.54 -44.71 7.77
CA THR A 120 -7.59 -46.03 7.13
C THR A 120 -8.57 -46.92 7.91
N PRO A 121 -9.43 -47.68 7.24
CA PRO A 121 -10.45 -48.47 7.93
C PRO A 121 -9.80 -49.74 8.47
N ARG A 122 -9.80 -49.93 9.79
CA ARG A 122 -9.72 -51.27 10.37
C ARG A 122 -11.00 -51.59 11.11
N GLN A 123 -11.47 -52.79 10.80
CA GLN A 123 -12.78 -53.34 11.06
C GLN A 123 -13.17 -53.31 12.54
N GLY A 124 -14.48 -53.19 12.75
CA GLY A 124 -15.13 -53.90 13.83
C GLY A 124 -15.49 -53.06 15.05
N SER A 125 -16.80 -53.03 15.29
CA SER A 125 -17.45 -52.81 16.57
C SER A 125 -17.86 -51.40 16.97
N LYS A 126 -19.05 -51.42 17.55
CA LYS A 126 -19.97 -50.32 17.85
C LYS A 126 -19.49 -49.52 19.06
N ALA A 127 -19.88 -48.23 19.07
CA ALA A 127 -19.83 -47.30 20.19
C ALA A 127 -18.44 -46.89 20.70
N VAL A 128 -17.90 -45.81 20.14
CA VAL A 128 -17.05 -44.88 20.89
C VAL A 128 -17.62 -43.47 20.72
N ARG A 129 -18.17 -42.98 21.83
CA ARG A 129 -18.59 -41.60 22.05
C ARG A 129 -17.32 -40.74 22.06
N ALA A 130 -17.00 -40.08 20.96
CA ALA A 130 -15.89 -39.13 20.88
C ALA A 130 -16.43 -37.70 20.89
N GLN A 131 -16.14 -37.06 22.01
CA GLN A 131 -16.38 -35.68 22.34
C GLN A 131 -15.43 -34.79 21.53
N MET A 132 -15.96 -34.03 20.58
CA MET A 132 -15.31 -32.81 20.08
C MET A 132 -16.35 -31.88 19.47
N LEU A 133 -17.20 -31.32 20.35
CA LEU A 133 -17.99 -30.12 20.10
C LEU A 133 -17.29 -28.98 20.82
N CYS A 134 -16.56 -28.13 20.10
CA CYS A 134 -16.59 -26.66 20.24
C CYS A 134 -15.54 -26.05 19.31
N GLN A 135 -15.84 -24.84 18.82
CA GLN A 135 -15.02 -24.02 17.92
C GLN A 135 -15.07 -24.42 16.44
N LEU A 136 -16.20 -24.17 15.79
CA LEU A 136 -16.24 -23.59 14.43
C LEU A 136 -17.66 -23.10 14.11
N SER A 137 -18.23 -22.29 15.00
CA SER A 137 -19.56 -21.70 14.85
C SER A 137 -19.51 -20.20 15.19
N ALA A 138 -18.84 -19.41 14.35
CA ALA A 138 -18.78 -17.95 14.53
C ALA A 138 -18.69 -17.12 13.23
N LEU A 139 -19.08 -17.65 12.06
CA LEU A 139 -19.15 -16.84 10.83
C LEU A 139 -20.34 -17.26 9.95
N ALA A 140 -21.56 -16.85 10.33
CA ALA A 140 -22.66 -16.50 9.43
C ALA A 140 -23.92 -16.12 10.24
N PRO A 141 -24.55 -14.95 10.01
CA PRO A 141 -25.94 -14.73 10.40
C PRO A 141 -26.89 -15.10 9.24
N ASP A 142 -27.89 -15.92 9.57
CA ASP A 142 -29.24 -16.08 8.96
C ASP A 142 -29.48 -16.86 7.64
N PRO A 143 -30.71 -17.45 7.47
CA PRO A 143 -30.84 -18.89 7.18
C PRO A 143 -31.43 -19.22 5.79
N ILE A 144 -31.01 -20.34 5.18
CA ILE A 144 -31.77 -20.97 4.07
C ILE A 144 -31.79 -22.51 4.24
N LEU A 145 -33.01 -23.02 4.11
CA LEU A 145 -33.53 -24.41 4.13
C LEU A 145 -32.71 -25.50 3.38
N PRO A 146 -32.95 -26.79 3.67
CA PRO A 146 -32.12 -27.89 3.22
C PRO A 146 -32.44 -28.31 1.77
N LEU A 147 -31.47 -28.22 0.86
CA LEU A 147 -31.53 -28.88 -0.44
C LEU A 147 -30.84 -30.25 -0.38
N LYS A 148 -31.62 -31.25 -0.79
CA LYS A 148 -31.30 -32.69 -0.84
C LYS A 148 -30.10 -33.02 -1.74
N ARG A 149 -29.46 -34.14 -1.37
CA ARG A 149 -28.41 -34.91 -2.06
C ARG A 149 -28.60 -35.05 -3.58
N SER A 150 -27.55 -34.69 -4.34
CA SER A 150 -26.93 -35.50 -5.41
C SER A 150 -25.70 -34.75 -5.96
N GLY A 151 -24.60 -35.46 -6.29
CA GLY A 151 -23.26 -34.90 -6.60
C GLY A 151 -23.14 -33.90 -7.79
N PRO A 152 -21.92 -33.42 -8.18
CA PRO A 152 -20.60 -34.00 -7.97
C PRO A 152 -19.64 -33.11 -7.14
N ALA A 153 -18.86 -33.74 -6.26
CA ALA A 153 -17.82 -33.11 -5.43
C ALA A 153 -16.67 -32.43 -6.22
N ARG A 154 -16.65 -32.54 -7.56
CA ARG A 154 -15.66 -31.86 -8.43
C ARG A 154 -15.96 -30.38 -8.68
N ALA A 155 -17.23 -29.96 -8.71
CA ALA A 155 -17.58 -28.55 -8.95
C ALA A 155 -17.36 -27.66 -7.71
N VAL A 156 -17.54 -28.24 -6.51
CA VAL A 156 -17.30 -27.53 -5.24
C VAL A 156 -15.81 -27.29 -5.01
N MET A 157 -14.94 -28.19 -5.47
CA MET A 157 -13.49 -28.06 -5.32
C MET A 157 -12.91 -26.95 -6.22
N ILE A 158 -13.43 -26.78 -7.43
CA ILE A 158 -13.02 -25.68 -8.34
C ILE A 158 -13.49 -24.32 -7.79
N LYS A 159 -14.71 -24.26 -7.21
CA LYS A 159 -15.21 -23.04 -6.55
C LYS A 159 -14.38 -22.66 -5.31
N ARG A 160 -13.98 -23.65 -4.50
CA ARG A 160 -13.05 -23.44 -3.38
C ARG A 160 -11.64 -23.08 -3.82
N LEU A 161 -11.14 -23.59 -4.94
CA LEU A 161 -9.86 -23.15 -5.51
C LEU A 161 -9.93 -21.71 -6.06
N SER A 162 -11.08 -21.25 -6.56
CA SER A 162 -11.28 -19.83 -6.90
C SER A 162 -11.38 -18.92 -5.66
N GLU A 163 -11.94 -19.39 -4.55
CA GLU A 163 -11.95 -18.69 -3.25
C GLU A 163 -10.57 -18.71 -2.56
N VAL A 164 -9.77 -19.76 -2.76
CA VAL A 164 -8.37 -19.82 -2.32
C VAL A 164 -7.47 -19.00 -3.24
N SER A 165 -7.74 -18.94 -4.55
CA SER A 165 -7.08 -18.03 -5.49
C SER A 165 -7.34 -16.56 -5.13
N SER A 166 -8.54 -16.21 -4.64
CA SER A 166 -8.82 -14.86 -4.13
C SER A 166 -8.13 -14.57 -2.79
N THR A 167 -7.76 -15.63 -2.05
CA THR A 167 -6.94 -15.53 -0.82
C THR A 167 -5.44 -15.38 -1.15
N ILE A 168 -4.98 -15.95 -2.26
CA ILE A 168 -3.61 -15.76 -2.80
C ILE A 168 -3.46 -14.41 -3.51
N GLN A 169 -4.56 -13.76 -3.92
CA GLN A 169 -4.54 -12.39 -4.44
C GLN A 169 -4.57 -11.31 -3.34
N LYS A 170 -4.81 -11.71 -2.08
CA LYS A 170 -4.84 -10.84 -0.89
C LYS A 170 -3.46 -10.47 -0.33
N THR A 171 -2.38 -11.10 -0.79
CA THR A 171 -0.99 -10.78 -0.37
C THR A 171 -0.50 -9.42 -0.87
N MET A 172 -1.19 -8.79 -1.82
CA MET A 172 -0.83 -7.45 -2.34
C MET A 172 -1.50 -6.29 -1.58
N HIS A 173 -2.38 -6.56 -0.60
CA HIS A 173 -3.20 -5.53 0.08
C HIS A 173 -2.74 -5.17 1.50
N LEU A 174 -1.68 -5.79 2.05
CA LEU A 174 -1.28 -5.51 3.44
C LEU A 174 -0.64 -4.12 3.64
N MET A 175 -0.17 -3.47 2.58
CA MET A 175 0.50 -2.18 2.75
C MET A 175 -0.42 -1.06 3.22
N CYS A 176 -1.69 -1.08 2.80
CA CYS A 176 -2.66 -0.08 3.26
C CYS A 176 -3.26 -0.46 4.62
N ALA A 177 -3.13 -1.71 5.05
CA ALA A 177 -3.58 -2.15 6.36
C ALA A 177 -2.61 -1.73 7.49
N GLY A 178 -1.33 -1.53 7.17
CA GLY A 178 -0.33 -1.10 8.15
C GLY A 178 0.93 -0.60 7.47
N LEU A 179 1.48 0.50 7.99
CA LEU A 179 2.74 1.05 7.52
C LEU A 179 3.92 0.30 8.19
N TRP A 180 4.69 -0.42 7.37
CA TRP A 180 5.87 -1.18 7.80
C TRP A 180 7.15 -0.48 7.32
N CYS A 181 8.06 -0.25 8.25
CA CYS A 181 9.26 0.56 8.05
C CYS A 181 10.51 -0.23 8.45
N LEU A 182 11.55 -0.17 7.62
CA LEU A 182 12.87 -0.69 7.92
C LEU A 182 13.78 0.48 8.29
N VAL A 183 14.38 0.44 9.48
CA VAL A 183 15.38 1.41 9.91
C VAL A 183 16.76 0.83 9.64
N GLU A 184 17.69 1.67 9.18
CA GLU A 184 19.07 1.28 8.95
C GLU A 184 19.70 0.62 10.21
N GLY A 185 20.23 -0.59 10.04
CA GLY A 185 20.80 -1.39 11.14
C GLY A 185 19.85 -2.45 11.71
N ASP A 186 18.54 -2.37 11.44
CA ASP A 186 17.59 -3.41 11.81
C ASP A 186 17.53 -4.52 10.73
N THR A 187 17.25 -5.74 11.17
CA THR A 187 17.05 -6.91 10.29
C THR A 187 15.57 -7.16 9.95
N SER A 188 14.65 -6.55 10.69
CA SER A 188 13.21 -6.73 10.54
C SER A 188 12.46 -5.41 10.42
N CYS A 189 11.34 -5.46 9.70
CA CYS A 189 10.48 -4.30 9.51
C CYS A 189 9.64 -4.07 10.78
N LYS A 190 9.56 -2.81 11.22
CA LYS A 190 8.82 -2.35 12.39
C LYS A 190 7.54 -1.63 11.95
N THR A 191 6.50 -1.69 12.77
CA THR A 191 5.23 -0.98 12.53
C THR A 191 4.66 -0.44 13.83
N LYS A 192 3.91 0.67 13.75
CA LYS A 192 3.07 1.16 14.86
C LYS A 192 1.62 0.67 14.76
N LEU A 193 1.35 -0.21 13.79
CA LEU A 193 0.03 -0.73 13.42
C LEU A 193 -0.92 0.30 12.80
N ASP A 194 -0.48 1.54 12.62
CA ASP A 194 -1.27 2.55 11.91
C ASP A 194 -1.17 2.32 10.39
N PRO A 195 -2.29 2.39 9.64
CA PRO A 195 -2.25 2.35 8.19
C PRO A 195 -1.57 3.62 7.65
N PRO A 196 -0.99 3.56 6.44
CA PRO A 196 -0.50 4.76 5.77
C PRO A 196 -1.63 5.75 5.52
N LEU A 197 -1.25 7.03 5.41
CA LEU A 197 -2.19 8.12 5.14
C LEU A 197 -2.98 7.89 3.84
N ASP A 198 -4.24 8.31 3.83
CA ASP A 198 -5.05 8.26 2.61
C ASP A 198 -4.38 9.03 1.46
N GLY A 199 -4.39 8.46 0.26
CA GLY A 199 -3.67 8.95 -0.91
C GLY A 199 -2.25 8.38 -1.09
N THR A 200 -1.73 7.61 -0.14
CA THR A 200 -0.41 6.96 -0.27
C THR A 200 -0.43 5.96 -1.42
N GLU A 201 0.54 6.04 -2.33
CA GLU A 201 0.62 5.12 -3.47
C GLU A 201 0.80 3.66 -3.01
N CYS A 202 -0.05 2.76 -3.50
CA CYS A 202 -0.01 1.34 -3.15
C CYS A 202 0.18 0.37 -4.32
N GLY A 203 0.24 0.91 -5.53
CA GLY A 203 0.48 0.13 -6.74
C GLY A 203 0.25 1.00 -7.97
N ALA A 204 0.43 0.40 -9.14
CA ALA A 204 0.15 1.08 -10.41
C ALA A 204 -1.31 1.57 -10.42
N ASP A 205 -1.47 2.90 -10.53
CA ASP A 205 -2.75 3.60 -10.53
C ASP A 205 -3.66 3.34 -9.32
N LYS A 206 -3.06 3.05 -8.15
CA LYS A 206 -3.79 2.80 -6.90
C LYS A 206 -3.22 3.59 -5.73
N TRP A 207 -4.09 3.93 -4.78
CA TRP A 207 -3.72 4.57 -3.51
C TRP A 207 -4.38 3.88 -2.32
N CYS A 208 -3.87 4.12 -1.12
CA CYS A 208 -4.53 3.75 0.11
C CYS A 208 -5.71 4.70 0.36
N ARG A 209 -6.88 4.15 0.65
CA ARG A 209 -8.03 4.88 1.15
C ARG A 209 -8.73 4.01 2.17
N ALA A 210 -8.94 4.53 3.36
CA ALA A 210 -9.61 3.78 4.42
C ALA A 210 -8.98 2.38 4.57
N GLY A 211 -7.65 2.31 4.69
CA GLY A 211 -6.93 1.06 4.94
C GLY A 211 -6.89 0.06 3.78
N GLU A 212 -7.51 0.36 2.64
CA GLU A 212 -7.54 -0.51 1.47
C GLU A 212 -6.81 0.12 0.27
N CYS A 213 -6.19 -0.72 -0.56
CA CYS A 213 -5.57 -0.28 -1.80
C CYS A 213 -6.62 -0.19 -2.92
N VAL A 214 -7.11 1.02 -3.20
CA VAL A 214 -8.20 1.26 -4.16
C VAL A 214 -7.67 1.91 -5.44
N SER A 215 -8.41 1.76 -6.54
CA SER A 215 -8.10 2.44 -7.81
C SER A 215 -8.17 3.96 -7.65
N LYS A 216 -7.27 4.68 -8.33
CA LYS A 216 -7.35 6.14 -8.46
C LYS A 216 -8.60 6.57 -9.24
N THR A 217 -9.21 5.65 -10.01
CA THR A 217 -10.42 5.86 -10.81
C THR A 217 -11.68 5.29 -10.15
N PRO A 218 -12.85 5.94 -10.28
CA PRO A 218 -13.10 7.23 -10.96
C PRO A 218 -12.56 8.41 -10.15
N ILE A 219 -11.84 9.30 -10.82
CA ILE A 219 -11.38 10.57 -10.24
C ILE A 219 -12.61 11.49 -10.17
N PRO A 220 -12.85 12.21 -9.05
CA PRO A 220 -13.91 13.22 -8.99
C PRO A 220 -13.84 14.18 -10.18
N GLU A 221 -14.99 14.70 -10.62
CA GLU A 221 -15.08 15.61 -11.77
C GLU A 221 -14.28 16.90 -11.50
N HIS A 222 -13.49 17.36 -12.48
CA HIS A 222 -12.64 18.56 -12.43
C HIS A 222 -11.51 18.57 -11.36
N VAL A 223 -10.64 17.57 -11.39
CA VAL A 223 -9.38 17.55 -10.62
C VAL A 223 -8.19 17.88 -11.53
N ASP A 224 -7.47 18.96 -11.24
CA ASP A 224 -6.20 19.28 -11.92
C ASP A 224 -5.12 18.25 -11.56
N GLY A 225 -4.35 17.82 -12.55
CA GLY A 225 -3.24 16.91 -12.35
C GLY A 225 -2.09 17.61 -11.63
N ASP A 226 -1.44 16.90 -10.71
CA ASP A 226 -0.24 17.41 -10.05
C ASP A 226 0.89 16.37 -10.03
N TRP A 227 2.11 16.89 -9.91
CA TRP A 227 3.34 16.13 -9.98
C TRP A 227 3.49 15.18 -8.78
N SER A 228 3.95 13.97 -9.06
CA SER A 228 4.56 13.09 -8.08
C SER A 228 5.81 13.75 -7.49
N PRO A 229 6.28 13.29 -6.31
CA PRO A 229 7.62 13.57 -5.87
C PRO A 229 8.64 13.20 -6.96
N TRP A 230 9.76 13.93 -6.99
CA TRP A 230 10.87 13.57 -7.86
C TRP A 230 11.42 12.20 -7.49
N GLY A 231 11.63 11.35 -8.49
CA GLY A 231 12.38 10.11 -8.33
C GLY A 231 13.82 10.36 -7.91
N THR A 232 14.49 9.29 -7.47
CA THR A 232 15.92 9.34 -7.17
C THR A 232 16.72 9.73 -8.41
N TRP A 233 17.79 10.49 -8.21
CA TRP A 233 18.77 10.74 -9.26
C TRP A 233 19.32 9.42 -9.81
N SER A 234 19.46 9.34 -11.13
CA SER A 234 20.19 8.26 -11.78
C SER A 234 21.65 8.24 -11.32
N MET A 235 22.32 7.11 -11.53
CA MET A 235 23.78 7.09 -11.49
C MET A 235 24.34 8.14 -12.45
N CYS A 236 25.50 8.67 -12.11
CA CYS A 236 26.22 9.56 -13.01
C CYS A 236 26.55 8.80 -14.30
N SER A 237 26.35 9.43 -15.46
CA SER A 237 26.63 8.82 -16.76
C SER A 237 28.10 8.45 -16.97
N ARG A 238 28.98 8.95 -16.10
CA ARG A 238 30.42 8.73 -16.13
C ARG A 238 30.93 8.41 -14.73
N THR A 239 31.99 7.62 -14.67
CA THR A 239 32.72 7.27 -13.44
C THR A 239 33.92 8.17 -13.18
N CYS A 240 34.34 8.97 -14.17
CA CYS A 240 35.40 9.96 -14.07
C CYS A 240 35.07 11.24 -14.84
N GLY A 241 35.60 12.37 -14.39
CA GLY A 241 35.32 13.70 -14.90
C GLY A 241 33.85 14.11 -14.75
N THR A 242 33.45 15.13 -15.51
CA THR A 242 32.07 15.64 -15.51
C THR A 242 31.17 14.75 -16.35
N GLY A 243 30.14 14.19 -15.71
CA GLY A 243 29.04 13.47 -16.33
C GLY A 243 27.69 14.19 -16.14
N ALA A 244 26.62 13.51 -16.52
CA ALA A 244 25.25 13.95 -16.31
C ALA A 244 24.46 12.88 -15.57
N ARG A 245 23.54 13.31 -14.72
CA ARG A 245 22.53 12.48 -14.07
C ARG A 245 21.16 13.08 -14.34
N PHE A 246 20.12 12.26 -14.28
CA PHE A 246 18.75 12.71 -14.47
C PHE A 246 17.83 12.16 -13.39
N ARG A 247 16.71 12.83 -13.15
CA ARG A 247 15.60 12.32 -12.35
C ARG A 247 14.29 12.59 -13.06
N GLN A 248 13.25 11.82 -12.73
CA GLN A 248 11.95 11.90 -13.38
C GLN A 248 10.83 11.99 -12.35
N ARG A 249 9.70 12.57 -12.75
CA ARG A 249 8.45 12.62 -11.99
C ARG A 249 7.27 12.41 -12.94
N LYS A 250 6.14 11.96 -12.39
CA LYS A 250 4.92 11.66 -13.14
C LYS A 250 3.80 12.63 -12.78
N CYS A 251 2.85 12.82 -13.69
CA CYS A 251 1.66 13.65 -13.45
C CYS A 251 0.50 12.77 -12.96
N ASP A 252 0.64 12.21 -11.76
CA ASP A 252 -0.25 11.17 -11.24
C ASP A 252 -0.54 11.31 -9.73
N ASN A 253 -0.28 12.48 -9.16
CA ASN A 253 -0.40 12.73 -7.72
C ASN A 253 -1.09 14.07 -7.39
N PRO A 254 -2.39 14.23 -7.71
CA PRO A 254 -3.29 13.25 -8.34
C PRO A 254 -3.20 13.24 -9.87
N PRO A 255 -3.71 12.18 -10.53
CA PRO A 255 -3.88 12.19 -11.99
C PRO A 255 -4.96 13.22 -12.40
N PRO A 256 -4.83 13.85 -13.58
CA PRO A 256 -5.82 14.80 -14.07
C PRO A 256 -7.17 14.09 -14.33
N GLY A 257 -8.23 14.61 -13.73
CA GLY A 257 -9.60 14.15 -13.96
C GLY A 257 -10.20 14.69 -15.27
N PRO A 258 -11.40 14.24 -15.65
CA PRO A 258 -12.12 14.81 -16.79
C PRO A 258 -12.28 16.32 -16.64
N GLY A 259 -11.81 17.08 -17.64
CA GLY A 259 -11.83 18.54 -17.63
C GLY A 259 -10.79 19.22 -16.72
N GLY A 260 -9.89 18.47 -16.09
CA GLY A 260 -8.76 19.01 -15.32
C GLY A 260 -7.57 19.35 -16.22
N THR A 261 -6.70 20.24 -15.73
CA THR A 261 -5.46 20.60 -16.44
C THR A 261 -4.35 19.57 -16.23
N HIS A 262 -3.50 19.37 -17.23
CA HIS A 262 -2.29 18.55 -17.09
C HIS A 262 -1.21 19.33 -16.31
N CYS A 263 -0.34 18.61 -15.61
CA CYS A 263 0.77 19.20 -14.86
C CYS A 263 1.64 20.10 -15.75
N GLN A 264 1.92 21.31 -15.27
CA GLN A 264 2.77 22.28 -15.96
C GLN A 264 4.25 22.08 -15.56
N GLY A 265 5.15 22.15 -16.54
CA GLY A 265 6.61 22.02 -16.34
C GLY A 265 7.19 20.69 -16.86
N ALA A 266 8.48 20.47 -16.59
CA ALA A 266 9.19 19.28 -17.08
C ALA A 266 8.94 18.05 -16.20
N SER A 267 8.78 16.89 -16.84
CA SER A 267 8.73 15.57 -16.19
C SER A 267 10.12 14.97 -15.94
N VAL A 268 11.16 15.52 -16.58
CA VAL A 268 12.56 15.07 -16.47
C VAL A 268 13.45 16.26 -16.15
N GLU A 269 14.37 16.06 -15.21
CA GLU A 269 15.39 17.04 -14.83
C GLU A 269 16.78 16.45 -15.01
N HIS A 270 17.70 17.24 -15.55
CA HIS A 270 19.10 16.86 -15.76
C HIS A 270 20.01 17.74 -14.89
N ALA A 271 21.05 17.15 -14.32
CA ALA A 271 22.08 17.86 -13.58
C ALA A 271 23.46 17.29 -13.91
N ALA A 272 24.47 18.15 -13.88
CA ALA A 272 25.86 17.70 -13.94
C ALA A 272 26.24 16.93 -12.66
N CYS A 273 27.14 15.96 -12.81
CA CYS A 273 27.78 15.26 -11.71
C CYS A 273 29.30 15.30 -11.91
N GLU A 274 30.02 15.60 -10.84
CA GLU A 274 31.48 15.71 -10.85
C GLU A 274 32.08 14.47 -10.21
N ASN A 275 32.95 13.78 -10.95
CA ASN A 275 33.74 12.66 -10.44
C ASN A 275 35.22 13.01 -10.46
N LEU A 276 36.04 12.11 -9.90
CA LEU A 276 37.49 12.19 -9.98
C LEU A 276 37.96 12.37 -11.43
N PRO A 277 39.03 13.15 -11.69
CA PRO A 277 39.56 13.34 -13.03
C PRO A 277 39.83 12.01 -13.74
N CYS A 278 39.54 11.94 -15.04
CA CYS A 278 39.85 10.76 -15.82
C CYS A 278 41.37 10.53 -15.93
N PRO A 279 41.83 9.26 -16.02
CA PRO A 279 43.24 8.95 -16.23
C PRO A 279 43.79 9.65 -17.47
N LYS A 280 45.03 10.13 -17.39
CA LYS A 280 45.71 10.75 -18.54
C LYS A 280 46.12 9.66 -19.55
N GLY A 281 46.03 9.97 -20.84
CA GLY A 281 46.43 9.05 -21.93
C GLY A 281 45.32 8.15 -22.47
N VAL A 282 44.08 8.27 -21.96
CA VAL A 282 42.91 7.60 -22.57
C VAL A 282 42.25 8.53 -23.61
N PRO A 283 41.66 7.99 -24.70
CA PRO A 283 40.89 8.77 -25.66
C PRO A 283 39.73 9.49 -24.97
N SER A 284 39.30 10.65 -25.51
CA SER A 284 38.15 11.36 -24.92
C SER A 284 36.90 10.48 -24.98
N PHE A 285 35.95 10.71 -24.07
CA PHE A 285 34.72 9.92 -24.04
C PHE A 285 33.96 9.98 -25.38
N ARG A 286 34.01 11.13 -26.06
CA ARG A 286 33.46 11.30 -27.40
C ARG A 286 34.16 10.40 -28.42
N ASP A 287 35.49 10.35 -28.40
CA ASP A 287 36.28 9.52 -29.33
C ASP A 287 36.00 8.04 -29.12
N GLN A 288 35.86 7.60 -27.86
CA GLN A 288 35.51 6.22 -27.52
C GLN A 288 34.13 5.84 -28.08
N GLN A 289 33.13 6.74 -27.95
CA GLN A 289 31.78 6.51 -28.50
C GLN A 289 31.79 6.45 -30.03
N CYS A 290 32.53 7.34 -30.70
CA CYS A 290 32.69 7.31 -32.15
C CYS A 290 33.36 6.00 -32.61
N GLN A 291 34.47 5.60 -31.98
CA GLN A 291 35.17 4.36 -32.32
C GLN A 291 34.28 3.12 -32.09
N ALA A 292 33.45 3.12 -31.05
CA ALA A 292 32.49 2.05 -30.80
C ALA A 292 31.39 1.98 -31.88
N HIS A 293 30.86 3.14 -32.28
CA HIS A 293 29.86 3.23 -33.35
C HIS A 293 30.43 2.75 -34.70
N ASP A 294 31.65 3.15 -35.04
CA ASP A 294 32.31 2.74 -36.28
C ASP A 294 32.57 1.23 -36.31
N ARG A 295 33.00 0.65 -35.18
CA ARG A 295 33.16 -0.81 -35.05
C ARG A 295 31.83 -1.54 -35.27
N LEU A 296 30.73 -1.05 -34.72
CA LEU A 296 29.40 -1.64 -34.92
C LEU A 296 28.93 -1.50 -36.38
N SER A 297 29.17 -0.35 -37.01
CA SER A 297 28.86 -0.11 -38.43
C SER A 297 29.62 -1.04 -39.36
N SER A 298 30.92 -1.24 -39.12
CA SER A 298 31.76 -2.17 -39.89
C SER A 298 31.35 -3.63 -39.70
N LYS A 299 30.92 -4.01 -38.48
CA LYS A 299 30.38 -5.35 -38.20
C LYS A 299 29.05 -5.62 -38.93
N LYS A 300 28.19 -4.60 -39.02
CA LYS A 300 26.91 -4.67 -39.75
C LYS A 300 27.12 -4.77 -41.27
N ARG A 301 28.15 -4.10 -41.80
CA ARG A 301 28.56 -4.20 -43.21
C ARG A 301 29.18 -5.57 -43.54
N GLY A 302 30.00 -6.12 -42.65
CA GLY A 302 30.56 -7.47 -42.80
C GLY A 302 29.52 -8.60 -42.72
N LEU A 303 28.36 -8.36 -42.10
CA LEU A 303 27.25 -9.32 -42.06
C LEU A 303 26.35 -9.28 -43.31
N LEU A 304 26.48 -8.25 -44.16
CA LEU A 304 25.72 -8.08 -45.41
C LEU A 304 26.51 -8.47 -46.66
N THR A 305 27.75 -8.93 -46.52
CA THR A 305 28.59 -9.39 -47.63
C THR A 305 28.84 -10.89 -47.53
N ALA A 306 27.91 -11.68 -48.03
CA ALA A 306 28.16 -12.97 -48.69
C ALA A 306 26.82 -13.57 -49.13
N VAL A 307 26.50 -13.46 -50.42
CA VAL A 307 26.30 -14.58 -51.36
C VAL A 307 26.24 -13.96 -52.76
N VAL A 308 27.30 -14.12 -53.55
CA VAL A 308 27.18 -14.17 -55.01
C VAL A 308 27.45 -15.63 -55.35
N VAL A 309 26.39 -16.35 -55.73
CA VAL A 309 26.47 -17.68 -56.37
C VAL A 309 26.34 -17.45 -57.86
#